data_AF-A0A453M0N5-F1
#
_entry.id   AF-A0A453M0N5-F1
#
_cell.length_a   1.000
_cell.length_b   1.000
_cell.length_c   1.000
_cell.angle_alpha   90.00
_cell.angle_beta   90.00
_cell.angle_gamma   90.00
#
_symmetry.space_group_name_H-M   'P 1'
#
loop_
_entity.id
_entity.type
_entity.pdbx_description
1 polymer ?
#
loop_
_entity_poly.entity_id
_entity_poly.type
_entity_poly.pdbx_seq_one_letter_code
_entity_poly.pdbx_strand_id
1 'polypeptide(L)'
;LTRRRRCWSSSARARPSGGPSSAAAKGGCGACVVLISKYDPATDEVTEFSASSCLTLVGSLNHCSVTTSEGIGNTRDGYHPVQQRLAGFHASQCGFCTPGMCMSIFSSLVKADKPGTTTAGDHAPPPGFSKLTCAEAEHAVSGNLCRCTGYRPILDACKSFAADVDLEDLGLNSFWKKGTDRADVGKLPEYSSGSVCTFPEFLKSEIKGQMNDVPAAIAGEDGWYHPRSIQELHSLFDSNWFDENSVKIVASNTGAGVYKDQDLYDKYIDIKGIAELSVIDRNSKGLEIGAAVSISKAIEVFSDGTPVFRKIASHLSKVASPFVRNTATVGGNVIMAQRLQFPSDIATVLLAAGSTVTIQTASKMLCLTLDEFLEQPPCDAKTILLSIFVPDWGSDNVIFETSRVAPRPFGNAVSYVNSAFLARTSGDGASGELIIEDICLAFGAYGVDHTTRARKVEEFLKGQSVSAPVILEAVRLLKDTIMPSEGTTHPEYRVSLAVSFLFSFLSSLGNNQIEPAKAIAPNGSCANGSMNGQVASEDLQIRSRQELVFNDEYKPVGKPITKSGAEL
;
A
#
# COMPACT_ATOMS: atom_id res chain seq x y z
N LEU A 1 -37.12 -1.91 -13.14
CA LEU A 1 -35.80 -1.95 -12.47
C LEU A 1 -34.84 -3.06 -12.96
N THR A 2 -35.16 -3.82 -14.01
CA THR A 2 -34.39 -5.00 -14.48
C THR A 2 -33.45 -4.76 -15.68
N ARG A 3 -33.14 -3.50 -16.06
CA ARG A 3 -32.24 -3.19 -17.20
C ARG A 3 -30.92 -2.47 -16.88
N ARG A 4 -30.58 -2.22 -15.60
CA ARG A 4 -29.30 -1.58 -15.19
C ARG A 4 -28.27 -2.50 -14.51
N ARG A 5 -28.45 -3.82 -14.51
CA ARG A 5 -27.52 -4.79 -13.87
C ARG A 5 -26.34 -5.27 -14.76
N ARG A 6 -25.95 -4.56 -15.83
CA ARG A 6 -24.94 -5.04 -16.81
C ARG A 6 -23.57 -4.33 -16.84
N CYS A 7 -23.28 -3.38 -15.95
CA CYS A 7 -22.00 -2.64 -16.02
C CYS A 7 -20.87 -3.18 -15.13
N TRP A 8 -21.14 -4.01 -14.12
CA TRP A 8 -20.08 -4.49 -13.20
C TRP A 8 -19.23 -5.66 -13.73
N SER A 9 -19.44 -6.08 -14.98
CA SER A 9 -18.93 -7.38 -15.45
C SER A 9 -18.28 -7.37 -16.82
N SER A 10 -18.29 -6.26 -17.57
CA SER A 10 -17.73 -6.23 -18.93
C SER A 10 -16.22 -6.45 -18.92
N SER A 11 -15.52 -6.04 -17.87
CA SER A 11 -14.09 -6.30 -17.64
C SER A 11 -13.79 -7.65 -16.96
N ALA A 12 -14.82 -8.38 -16.48
CA ALA A 12 -14.68 -9.67 -15.81
C ALA A 12 -15.35 -10.87 -16.54
N ARG A 13 -16.18 -10.63 -17.56
CA ARG A 13 -16.80 -11.69 -18.38
C ARG A 13 -15.97 -11.93 -19.64
N ALA A 14 -14.93 -12.76 -19.51
CA ALA A 14 -14.56 -13.63 -20.61
C ALA A 14 -15.78 -14.52 -20.97
N ARG A 15 -16.08 -14.67 -22.26
CA ARG A 15 -17.16 -15.56 -22.74
C ARG A 15 -16.97 -16.99 -22.20
N PRO A 16 -18.05 -17.75 -21.95
CA PRO A 16 -17.95 -19.16 -21.59
C PRO A 16 -17.61 -19.96 -22.84
N SER A 17 -16.33 -20.00 -23.21
CA SER A 17 -15.79 -20.94 -24.19
C SER A 17 -14.32 -21.18 -23.89
N GLY A 18 -14.05 -22.24 -23.11
CA GLY A 18 -12.76 -22.93 -23.03
C GLY A 18 -11.63 -22.25 -22.23
N GLY A 19 -11.42 -22.72 -20.99
CA GLY A 19 -10.17 -22.56 -20.24
C GLY A 19 -10.19 -21.50 -19.12
N PRO A 20 -9.66 -21.78 -17.91
CA PRO A 20 -9.72 -20.85 -16.80
C PRO A 20 -8.62 -19.78 -16.92
N SER A 21 -8.99 -18.53 -17.21
CA SER A 21 -8.12 -17.37 -16.98
C SER A 21 -8.49 -16.68 -15.66
N SER A 22 -8.28 -17.39 -14.56
CA SER A 22 -8.50 -16.97 -13.17
C SER A 22 -7.40 -16.03 -12.61
N ALA A 23 -6.67 -15.31 -13.47
CA ALA A 23 -5.37 -14.72 -13.12
C ALA A 23 -5.42 -13.41 -12.29
N ALA A 24 -6.58 -12.80 -12.02
CA ALA A 24 -6.66 -11.40 -11.55
C ALA A 24 -7.54 -11.11 -10.31
N ALA A 25 -8.33 -12.07 -9.81
CA ALA A 25 -9.29 -11.84 -8.72
C ALA A 25 -8.66 -11.92 -7.31
N LYS A 26 -7.50 -11.29 -7.11
CA LYS A 26 -6.76 -11.28 -5.83
C LYS A 26 -6.22 -9.90 -5.45
N GLY A 27 -6.64 -8.84 -6.17
CA GLY A 27 -6.15 -7.47 -5.95
C GLY A 27 -4.72 -7.18 -6.41
N GLY A 28 -3.97 -8.16 -6.93
CA GLY A 28 -2.55 -7.97 -7.27
C GLY A 28 -2.25 -7.41 -8.67
N CYS A 29 -3.22 -7.25 -9.57
CA CYS A 29 -2.93 -6.81 -10.94
C CYS A 29 -3.29 -5.35 -11.25
N GLY A 30 -4.20 -4.74 -10.48
CA GLY A 30 -4.68 -3.38 -10.73
C GLY A 30 -5.51 -3.18 -12.01
N ALA A 31 -5.93 -4.23 -12.73
CA ALA A 31 -6.78 -4.07 -13.91
C ALA A 31 -8.21 -3.60 -13.58
N CYS A 32 -8.65 -3.82 -12.33
CA CYS A 32 -10.00 -3.54 -11.84
C CYS A 32 -10.06 -2.33 -10.89
N VAL A 33 -9.09 -1.41 -10.98
CA VAL A 33 -9.04 -0.21 -10.15
C VAL A 33 -10.21 0.71 -10.49
N VAL A 34 -10.85 1.23 -9.44
CA VAL A 34 -11.93 2.23 -9.51
C VAL A 34 -11.67 3.31 -8.47
N LEU A 35 -12.27 4.48 -8.64
CA LEU A 35 -12.28 5.53 -7.62
C LEU A 35 -13.56 5.40 -6.79
N ILE A 36 -13.43 5.38 -5.47
CA ILE A 36 -14.56 5.41 -4.54
C ILE A 36 -14.52 6.76 -3.83
N SER A 37 -15.67 7.44 -3.81
CA SER A 37 -15.85 8.73 -3.16
C SER A 37 -16.89 8.60 -2.06
N LYS A 38 -16.55 9.07 -0.86
CA LYS A 38 -17.39 9.07 0.33
C LYS A 38 -17.62 10.49 0.81
N TYR A 39 -18.80 10.75 1.34
CA TYR A 39 -19.17 12.06 1.84
C TYR A 39 -19.37 12.00 3.35
N ASP A 40 -18.71 12.92 4.06
CA ASP A 40 -18.90 13.12 5.50
C ASP A 40 -19.84 14.31 5.72
N PRO A 41 -21.08 14.08 6.20
CA PRO A 41 -22.03 15.15 6.44
C PRO A 41 -21.67 16.05 7.63
N ALA A 42 -20.79 15.62 8.54
CA ALA A 42 -20.39 16.42 9.69
C ALA A 42 -19.39 17.53 9.30
N THR A 43 -18.51 17.25 8.34
CA THR A 43 -17.50 18.20 7.84
C THR A 43 -17.87 18.84 6.50
N ASP A 44 -18.92 18.33 5.83
CA ASP A 44 -19.31 18.68 4.46
C ASP A 44 -18.22 18.36 3.42
N GLU A 45 -17.35 17.38 3.71
CA GLU A 45 -16.22 17.01 2.85
C GLU A 45 -16.43 15.70 2.08
N VAL A 46 -15.83 15.64 0.89
CA VAL A 46 -15.74 14.41 0.09
C VAL A 46 -14.33 13.85 0.17
N THR A 47 -14.23 12.55 0.45
CA THR A 47 -12.98 11.80 0.47
C THR A 47 -12.97 10.77 -0.66
N GLU A 48 -11.92 10.80 -1.48
CA GLU A 48 -11.74 9.90 -2.60
C GLU A 48 -10.52 9.01 -2.40
N PHE A 49 -10.67 7.74 -2.77
CA PHE A 49 -9.57 6.79 -2.74
C PHE A 49 -9.75 5.73 -3.82
N SER A 50 -8.64 5.28 -4.39
CA SER A 50 -8.65 4.17 -5.34
C SER A 50 -8.81 2.84 -4.62
N ALA A 51 -9.54 1.91 -5.22
CA ALA A 51 -9.78 0.58 -4.68
C ALA A 51 -9.78 -0.50 -5.77
N SER A 52 -9.47 -1.74 -5.38
CA SER A 52 -9.61 -2.90 -6.26
C SER A 52 -11.05 -3.42 -6.22
N SER A 53 -11.82 -3.23 -7.31
CA SER A 53 -13.23 -3.65 -7.34
C SER A 53 -13.43 -5.16 -7.16
N CYS A 54 -12.45 -6.01 -7.51
CA CYS A 54 -12.57 -7.46 -7.31
C CYS A 54 -12.48 -7.90 -5.84
N LEU A 55 -12.06 -7.01 -4.94
CA LEU A 55 -12.02 -7.23 -3.49
C LEU A 55 -12.98 -6.32 -2.73
N THR A 56 -13.72 -5.44 -3.40
CA THR A 56 -14.66 -4.53 -2.75
C THR A 56 -16.05 -5.17 -2.70
N LEU A 57 -16.57 -5.38 -1.49
CA LEU A 57 -17.91 -5.92 -1.30
C LEU A 57 -18.96 -4.83 -1.56
N VAL A 58 -19.97 -5.12 -2.37
CA VAL A 58 -21.02 -4.14 -2.73
C VAL A 58 -21.78 -3.64 -1.51
N GLY A 59 -22.01 -4.49 -0.50
CA GLY A 59 -22.65 -4.10 0.77
C GLY A 59 -21.90 -2.97 1.51
N SER A 60 -20.57 -2.92 1.36
CA SER A 60 -19.74 -1.86 1.96
C SER A 60 -19.76 -0.51 1.21
N LEU A 61 -20.50 -0.43 0.11
CA LEU A 61 -20.58 0.76 -0.76
C LEU A 61 -21.87 1.55 -0.59
N ASN A 62 -22.68 1.27 0.44
CA ASN A 62 -23.84 2.09 0.73
C ASN A 62 -23.43 3.57 0.86
N HIS A 63 -24.20 4.47 0.24
CA HIS A 63 -23.95 5.92 0.20
C HIS A 63 -22.58 6.36 -0.38
N CYS A 64 -21.92 5.49 -1.14
CA CYS A 64 -20.68 5.83 -1.84
C CYS A 64 -20.97 6.15 -3.32
N SER A 65 -20.13 7.00 -3.92
CA SER A 65 -20.06 7.17 -5.38
C SER A 65 -18.89 6.37 -5.94
N VAL A 66 -19.09 5.65 -7.05
CA VAL A 66 -18.05 4.85 -7.71
C VAL A 66 -17.85 5.36 -9.13
N THR A 67 -16.62 5.76 -9.44
CA THR A 67 -16.22 6.20 -10.78
C THR A 67 -15.35 5.11 -11.44
N THR A 68 -15.75 4.66 -12.62
CA THR A 68 -15.01 3.70 -13.47
C THR A 68 -14.37 4.42 -14.66
N SER A 69 -13.60 3.69 -15.48
CA SER A 69 -12.95 4.26 -16.68
C SER A 69 -13.98 4.87 -17.66
N GLU A 70 -15.15 4.26 -17.80
CA GLU A 70 -16.23 4.80 -18.64
C GLU A 70 -16.90 6.03 -18.01
N GLY A 71 -16.75 6.20 -16.69
CA GLY A 71 -17.29 7.33 -15.92
C GLY A 71 -16.44 8.60 -16.02
N ILE A 72 -15.15 8.49 -16.37
CA ILE A 72 -14.31 9.66 -16.65
C ILE A 72 -14.42 10.14 -18.10
N GLY A 73 -14.76 9.24 -19.03
CA GLY A 73 -14.93 9.57 -20.45
C GLY A 73 -15.23 8.34 -21.31
N ASN A 74 -15.90 8.55 -22.44
CA ASN A 74 -16.32 7.49 -23.35
C ASN A 74 -16.59 8.02 -24.78
N THR A 75 -16.93 7.13 -25.72
CA THR A 75 -17.20 7.49 -27.13
C THR A 75 -18.40 8.41 -27.36
N ARG A 76 -19.36 8.47 -26.42
CA ARG A 76 -20.55 9.31 -26.52
C ARG A 76 -20.28 10.72 -26.00
N ASP A 77 -19.62 10.82 -24.85
CA ASP A 77 -19.47 12.07 -24.10
C ASP A 77 -18.11 12.75 -24.33
N GLY A 78 -17.19 12.05 -25.02
CA GLY A 78 -15.80 12.46 -25.17
C GLY A 78 -14.89 11.72 -24.18
N TYR A 79 -13.65 11.48 -24.59
CA TYR A 79 -12.66 10.84 -23.75
C TYR A 79 -11.97 11.85 -22.84
N HIS A 80 -11.66 11.42 -21.61
CA HIS A 80 -10.88 12.21 -20.67
C HIS A 80 -9.43 12.36 -21.16
N PRO A 81 -8.72 13.46 -20.81
CA PRO A 81 -7.30 13.64 -21.12
C PRO A 81 -6.42 12.44 -20.71
N VAL A 82 -6.74 11.74 -19.62
CA VAL A 82 -6.04 10.50 -19.22
C VAL A 82 -6.13 9.41 -20.29
N GLN A 83 -7.33 9.16 -20.84
CA GLN A 83 -7.54 8.17 -21.90
C GLN A 83 -6.84 8.62 -23.20
N GLN A 84 -6.98 9.90 -23.55
CA GLN A 84 -6.40 10.47 -24.77
C GLN A 84 -4.88 10.47 -24.74
N ARG A 85 -4.26 10.85 -23.61
CA ARG A 85 -2.80 10.84 -23.45
C ARG A 85 -2.24 9.41 -23.45
N LEU A 86 -2.86 8.48 -22.73
CA LEU A 86 -2.43 7.06 -22.81
C LEU A 86 -2.49 6.52 -24.25
N ALA A 87 -3.54 6.82 -25.00
CA ALA A 87 -3.64 6.42 -26.40
C ALA A 87 -2.55 7.08 -27.26
N GLY A 88 -2.39 8.40 -27.14
CA GLY A 88 -1.46 9.18 -27.94
C GLY A 88 0.02 8.90 -27.66
N PHE A 89 0.38 8.47 -26.45
CA PHE A 89 1.72 7.99 -26.11
C PHE A 89 1.96 6.51 -26.44
N HIS A 90 1.01 5.87 -27.14
CA HIS A 90 1.07 4.44 -27.49
C HIS A 90 1.17 3.52 -26.25
N ALA A 91 0.52 3.93 -25.15
CA ALA A 91 0.56 3.24 -23.87
C ALA A 91 -0.46 2.09 -23.74
N SER A 92 -1.13 1.73 -24.84
CA SER A 92 -2.15 0.67 -24.90
C SER A 92 -1.87 -0.28 -26.07
N GLN A 93 -1.49 -1.53 -25.76
CA GLN A 93 -1.30 -2.60 -26.75
C GLN A 93 -2.48 -3.57 -26.76
N CYS A 94 -2.55 -4.54 -25.85
CA CYS A 94 -3.71 -5.44 -25.78
C CYS A 94 -4.97 -4.73 -25.26
N GLY A 95 -4.79 -3.66 -24.47
CA GLY A 95 -5.87 -2.85 -23.89
C GLY A 95 -6.41 -3.36 -22.54
N PHE A 96 -6.07 -4.59 -22.11
CA PHE A 96 -6.71 -5.20 -20.94
C PHE A 96 -6.41 -4.49 -19.61
N CYS A 97 -5.18 -4.01 -19.41
CA CYS A 97 -4.81 -3.27 -18.20
C CYS A 97 -5.15 -1.78 -18.28
N THR A 98 -5.49 -1.25 -19.47
CA THR A 98 -5.61 0.19 -19.73
C THR A 98 -6.67 0.86 -18.84
N PRO A 99 -7.89 0.31 -18.64
CA PRO A 99 -8.86 0.92 -17.74
C PRO A 99 -8.34 1.09 -16.31
N GLY A 100 -7.63 0.09 -15.78
CA GLY A 100 -7.01 0.16 -14.46
C GLY A 100 -5.89 1.21 -14.38
N MET A 101 -5.09 1.35 -15.44
CA MET A 101 -4.07 2.41 -15.54
C MET A 101 -4.72 3.79 -15.56
N CYS A 102 -5.77 3.98 -16.37
CA CYS A 102 -6.54 5.22 -16.44
C CYS A 102 -7.05 5.62 -15.05
N MET A 103 -7.67 4.68 -14.33
CA MET A 103 -8.23 4.97 -13.02
C MET A 103 -7.16 5.23 -11.96
N SER A 104 -6.02 4.57 -12.00
CA SER A 104 -4.89 4.87 -11.10
C SER A 104 -4.34 6.27 -11.32
N ILE A 105 -4.11 6.67 -12.58
CA ILE A 105 -3.65 8.03 -12.93
C ILE A 105 -4.69 9.06 -12.50
N PHE A 106 -5.96 8.85 -12.87
CA PHE A 106 -7.06 9.73 -12.51
C PHE A 106 -7.20 9.91 -11.00
N SER A 107 -7.07 8.84 -10.22
CA SER A 107 -7.11 8.91 -8.76
C SER A 107 -5.99 9.77 -8.17
N SER A 108 -4.77 9.68 -8.72
CA SER A 108 -3.64 10.52 -8.31
C SER A 108 -3.86 12.00 -8.68
N LEU A 109 -4.44 12.27 -9.85
CA LEU A 109 -4.79 13.63 -10.27
C LEU A 109 -5.86 14.24 -9.34
N VAL A 110 -6.92 13.50 -9.03
CA VAL A 110 -7.96 13.93 -8.07
C VAL A 110 -7.36 14.20 -6.69
N LYS A 111 -6.41 13.36 -6.23
CA LYS A 111 -5.71 13.59 -4.96
C LYS A 111 -4.91 14.90 -5.00
N ALA A 112 -4.10 15.12 -6.05
CA ALA A 112 -3.24 16.29 -6.20
C ALA A 112 -4.01 17.61 -6.36
N ASP A 113 -5.24 17.55 -6.87
CA ASP A 113 -6.10 18.71 -7.02
C ASP A 113 -6.60 19.24 -5.67
N LYS A 114 -6.60 18.41 -4.62
CA LYS A 114 -7.03 18.82 -3.28
C LYS A 114 -6.03 19.81 -2.66
N PRO A 115 -6.51 20.81 -1.92
CA PRO A 115 -5.64 21.73 -1.17
C PRO A 115 -4.69 20.98 -0.22
N GLY A 116 -3.41 21.40 -0.16
CA GLY A 116 -2.43 20.91 0.83
C GLY A 116 -1.88 19.50 0.63
N THR A 117 -2.00 18.90 -0.57
CA THR A 117 -1.68 17.47 -0.79
C THR A 117 -0.41 17.17 -1.60
N THR A 118 0.29 18.18 -2.13
CA THR A 118 1.43 17.96 -3.06
C THR A 118 2.74 18.54 -2.57
N THR A 119 3.84 17.91 -2.98
CA THR A 119 5.22 18.30 -2.65
C THR A 119 5.82 19.32 -3.62
N ALA A 120 5.30 19.40 -4.84
CA ALA A 120 5.52 20.56 -5.70
C ALA A 120 4.93 21.77 -4.93
N GLY A 121 5.79 22.71 -4.53
CA GLY A 121 5.41 23.83 -3.66
C GLY A 121 4.20 24.63 -4.14
N ASP A 122 3.78 25.64 -3.38
CA ASP A 122 2.53 26.40 -3.57
C ASP A 122 2.35 27.14 -4.91
N HIS A 123 3.23 26.91 -5.90
CA HIS A 123 3.09 27.43 -7.25
C HIS A 123 2.00 26.69 -8.03
N ALA A 124 1.14 27.47 -8.68
CA ALA A 124 0.13 26.92 -9.59
C ALA A 124 0.83 26.19 -10.77
N PRO A 125 0.35 24.98 -11.16
CA PRO A 125 0.91 24.28 -12.30
C PRO A 125 0.61 25.05 -13.59
N PRO A 126 1.39 24.83 -14.67
CA PRO A 126 1.06 25.39 -15.98
C PRO A 126 -0.35 24.95 -16.43
N PRO A 127 -1.07 25.76 -17.23
CA PRO A 127 -2.38 25.38 -17.77
C PRO A 127 -2.32 24.04 -18.50
N GLY A 128 -3.28 23.14 -18.20
CA GLY A 128 -3.31 21.79 -18.76
C GLY A 128 -2.49 20.73 -18.01
N PHE A 129 -1.87 21.08 -16.88
CA PHE A 129 -1.07 20.17 -16.04
C PHE A 129 -1.62 20.10 -14.62
N SER A 130 -1.23 19.05 -13.90
CA SER A 130 -1.52 18.83 -12.48
C SER A 130 -0.35 19.28 -11.60
N LYS A 131 -0.57 19.37 -10.30
CA LYS A 131 0.44 19.68 -9.28
C LYS A 131 1.39 18.52 -8.98
N LEU A 132 1.18 17.35 -9.58
CA LEU A 132 2.06 16.19 -9.42
C LEU A 132 3.47 16.51 -9.92
N THR A 133 4.47 15.99 -9.22
CA THR A 133 5.83 15.83 -9.76
C THR A 133 5.89 14.62 -10.70
N CYS A 134 6.92 14.55 -11.55
CA CYS A 134 7.15 13.40 -12.42
C CYS A 134 7.28 12.10 -11.63
N ALA A 135 7.91 12.14 -10.45
CA ALA A 135 8.04 10.97 -9.57
C ALA A 135 6.68 10.50 -9.02
N GLU A 136 5.84 11.43 -8.55
CA GLU A 136 4.49 11.11 -8.08
C GLU A 136 3.59 10.60 -9.22
N ALA A 137 3.74 11.16 -10.43
CA ALA A 137 3.03 10.72 -11.61
C ALA A 137 3.44 9.29 -12.04
N GLU A 138 4.74 8.97 -12.07
CA GLU A 138 5.21 7.60 -12.33
C GLU A 138 4.72 6.62 -11.25
N HIS A 139 4.75 7.03 -9.98
CA HIS A 139 4.32 6.21 -8.86
C HIS A 139 2.81 5.90 -8.88
N ALA A 140 1.99 6.71 -9.57
CA ALA A 140 0.54 6.50 -9.70
C ALA A 140 0.18 5.09 -10.20
N VAL A 141 0.98 4.52 -11.10
CA VAL A 141 0.73 3.20 -11.72
C VAL A 141 1.60 2.08 -11.15
N SER A 142 2.34 2.33 -10.07
CA SER A 142 3.24 1.35 -9.42
C SER A 142 2.54 0.05 -8.98
N GLY A 143 1.24 0.12 -8.73
CA GLY A 143 0.41 -1.03 -8.36
C GLY A 143 -0.19 -1.81 -9.53
N ASN A 144 -0.09 -1.31 -10.76
CA ASN A 144 -0.78 -1.86 -11.93
C ASN A 144 0.16 -2.73 -12.76
N LEU A 145 -0.30 -3.90 -13.19
CA LEU A 145 0.49 -4.81 -14.01
C LEU A 145 0.16 -4.67 -15.50
N CYS A 146 1.19 -4.48 -16.32
CA CYS A 146 1.13 -4.59 -17.78
C CYS A 146 2.13 -5.63 -18.28
N ARG A 147 1.68 -6.51 -19.18
CA ARG A 147 2.54 -7.54 -19.79
C ARG A 147 3.05 -7.17 -21.19
N CYS A 148 2.44 -6.17 -21.84
CA CYS A 148 2.67 -5.89 -23.25
C CYS A 148 3.60 -4.68 -23.49
N THR A 149 3.39 -3.57 -22.78
CA THR A 149 4.00 -2.28 -23.13
C THR A 149 5.42 -2.09 -22.62
N GLY A 150 5.85 -2.89 -21.64
CA GLY A 150 7.11 -2.66 -20.92
C GLY A 150 7.11 -1.36 -20.09
N TYR A 151 5.93 -0.81 -19.77
CA TYR A 151 5.69 0.41 -18.97
C TYR A 151 6.20 1.73 -19.52
N ARG A 152 7.31 1.77 -20.26
CA ARG A 152 7.91 3.00 -20.81
C ARG A 152 6.86 3.99 -21.38
N PRO A 153 5.97 3.63 -22.33
CA PRO A 153 4.98 4.58 -22.84
C PRO A 153 3.89 4.97 -21.83
N ILE A 154 3.60 4.11 -20.85
CA ILE A 154 2.66 4.42 -19.77
C ILE A 154 3.26 5.49 -18.86
N LEU A 155 4.54 5.37 -18.51
CA LEU A 155 5.24 6.35 -17.68
C LEU A 155 5.41 7.69 -18.39
N ASP A 156 5.68 7.69 -19.70
CA ASP A 156 5.67 8.92 -20.50
C ASP A 156 4.30 9.63 -20.43
N ALA A 157 3.22 8.87 -20.58
CA ALA A 157 1.86 9.41 -20.45
C ALA A 157 1.57 9.94 -19.04
N CYS A 158 2.04 9.26 -17.99
CA CYS A 158 1.89 9.73 -16.61
C CYS A 158 2.61 11.06 -16.41
N LYS A 159 3.90 11.12 -16.76
CA LYS A 159 4.73 12.32 -16.63
C LYS A 159 4.18 13.51 -17.41
N SER A 160 3.49 13.28 -18.52
CA SER A 160 2.86 14.38 -19.27
C SER A 160 1.90 15.23 -18.44
N PHE A 161 1.37 14.73 -17.31
CA PHE A 161 0.50 15.48 -16.40
C PHE A 161 1.26 16.26 -15.32
N ALA A 162 2.55 16.01 -15.12
CA ALA A 162 3.31 16.59 -14.02
C ALA A 162 3.69 18.05 -14.27
N ALA A 163 3.81 18.85 -13.20
CA ALA A 163 4.15 20.27 -13.27
C ALA A 163 5.62 20.51 -13.66
N ASP A 164 6.50 19.56 -13.33
CA ASP A 164 7.95 19.62 -13.52
C ASP A 164 8.44 18.83 -14.75
N VAL A 165 7.52 18.42 -15.64
CA VAL A 165 7.87 17.60 -16.81
C VAL A 165 8.63 18.40 -17.87
N ASP A 166 9.73 17.82 -18.34
CA ASP A 166 10.32 18.20 -19.63
C ASP A 166 9.63 17.38 -20.73
N LEU A 167 8.81 18.04 -21.56
CA LEU A 167 8.09 17.38 -22.64
C LEU A 167 9.02 16.81 -23.73
N GLU A 168 10.24 17.34 -23.88
CA GLU A 168 11.22 16.83 -24.85
C GLU A 168 11.79 15.45 -24.42
N ASP A 169 11.79 15.19 -23.10
CA ASP A 169 12.21 13.92 -22.53
C ASP A 169 11.17 12.80 -22.76
N LEU A 170 9.90 13.14 -23.01
CA LEU A 170 8.85 12.15 -23.25
C LEU A 170 9.05 11.41 -24.58
N GLY A 171 8.77 10.10 -24.59
CA GLY A 171 8.99 9.22 -25.75
C GLY A 171 8.08 9.47 -26.95
N LEU A 172 8.05 8.47 -27.86
CA LEU A 172 7.20 8.48 -29.06
C LEU A 172 5.73 8.76 -28.70
N ASN A 173 5.12 9.70 -29.43
CA ASN A 173 3.72 10.06 -29.28
C ASN A 173 3.12 10.57 -30.60
N SER A 174 1.79 10.73 -30.61
CA SER A 174 1.01 11.21 -31.74
C SER A 174 0.72 12.72 -31.74
N PHE A 175 1.20 13.46 -30.74
CA PHE A 175 0.89 14.89 -30.56
C PHE A 175 1.90 15.78 -31.31
N TRP A 176 3.18 15.41 -31.34
CA TRP A 176 4.23 16.10 -32.11
C TRP A 176 5.24 15.11 -32.69
N LYS A 177 5.99 15.54 -33.71
CA LYS A 177 7.07 14.72 -34.29
C LYS A 177 8.36 14.86 -33.48
N LYS A 178 8.66 13.88 -32.63
CA LYS A 178 9.90 13.85 -31.86
C LYS A 178 11.14 13.96 -32.76
N GLY A 179 12.05 14.89 -32.44
CA GLY A 179 13.31 15.12 -33.15
C GLY A 179 13.22 16.01 -34.41
N THR A 180 12.02 16.41 -34.83
CA THR A 180 11.81 17.37 -35.94
C THR A 180 11.07 18.61 -35.46
N ASP A 181 10.00 18.40 -34.68
CA ASP A 181 9.22 19.46 -34.07
C ASP A 181 9.63 19.61 -32.60
N ARG A 182 9.60 20.85 -32.08
CA ARG A 182 9.62 21.07 -30.63
C ARG A 182 8.32 20.53 -30.02
N ALA A 183 8.39 20.05 -28.79
CA ALA A 183 7.21 19.67 -28.04
C ALA A 183 6.24 20.86 -27.97
N ASP A 184 4.97 20.59 -28.28
CA ASP A 184 3.93 21.60 -28.37
C ASP A 184 2.83 21.29 -27.36
N VAL A 185 2.81 22.06 -26.27
CA VAL A 185 1.82 21.95 -25.19
C VAL A 185 0.40 22.08 -25.73
N GLY A 186 0.17 22.93 -26.75
CA GLY A 186 -1.16 23.15 -27.31
C GLY A 186 -1.74 21.94 -28.05
N LYS A 187 -0.91 20.93 -28.35
CA LYS A 187 -1.34 19.66 -28.96
C LYS A 187 -1.60 18.56 -27.94
N LEU A 188 -1.22 18.75 -26.68
CA LEU A 188 -1.58 17.82 -25.61
C LEU A 188 -3.05 18.03 -25.23
N PRO A 189 -3.83 16.94 -25.03
CA PRO A 189 -5.15 17.04 -24.44
C PRO A 189 -5.09 17.73 -23.08
N GLU A 190 -5.75 18.88 -22.94
CA GLU A 190 -5.66 19.73 -21.75
C GLU A 190 -6.32 19.06 -20.53
N TYR A 191 -5.59 18.99 -19.40
CA TYR A 191 -6.17 18.56 -18.13
C TYR A 191 -6.71 19.76 -17.36
N SER A 192 -7.96 19.66 -16.91
CA SER A 192 -8.58 20.64 -16.01
C SER A 192 -9.12 19.94 -14.78
N SER A 193 -8.71 20.44 -13.61
CA SER A 193 -9.19 19.98 -12.32
C SER A 193 -10.71 20.10 -12.20
N GLY A 194 -11.35 19.12 -11.56
CA GLY A 194 -12.80 19.14 -11.30
C GLY A 194 -13.69 18.92 -12.53
N SER A 195 -13.12 18.57 -13.69
CA SER A 195 -13.89 18.28 -14.92
C SER A 195 -14.82 17.06 -14.79
N VAL A 196 -14.52 16.15 -13.86
CA VAL A 196 -15.35 14.99 -13.54
C VAL A 196 -15.89 15.14 -12.12
N CYS A 197 -17.21 15.10 -11.97
CA CYS A 197 -17.86 15.09 -10.67
C CYS A 197 -17.65 13.73 -9.98
N THR A 198 -16.88 13.70 -8.89
CA THR A 198 -16.57 12.47 -8.13
C THR A 198 -17.70 12.07 -7.19
N PHE A 199 -18.50 13.03 -6.73
CA PHE A 199 -19.61 12.81 -5.80
C PHE A 199 -20.84 13.65 -6.17
N PRO A 200 -21.99 13.03 -6.49
CA PRO A 200 -23.15 13.76 -6.98
C PRO A 200 -23.94 14.47 -5.87
N GLU A 201 -24.44 15.67 -6.16
CA GLU A 201 -25.19 16.50 -5.20
C GLU A 201 -26.51 15.88 -4.71
N PHE A 202 -27.17 15.06 -5.54
CA PHE A 202 -28.38 14.35 -5.11
C PHE A 202 -28.07 13.38 -3.95
N LEU A 203 -26.90 12.74 -3.97
CA LEU A 203 -26.49 11.79 -2.96
C LEU A 203 -26.08 12.51 -1.66
N LYS A 204 -25.47 13.71 -1.75
CA LYS A 204 -25.23 14.56 -0.57
C LYS A 204 -26.55 14.91 0.11
N SER A 205 -27.55 15.29 -0.68
CA SER A 205 -28.88 15.66 -0.18
C SER A 205 -29.58 14.48 0.49
N GLU A 206 -29.48 13.29 -0.11
CA GLU A 206 -30.02 12.04 0.44
C GLU A 206 -29.38 11.68 1.80
N ILE A 207 -28.04 11.73 1.89
CA ILE A 207 -27.30 11.44 3.12
C ILE A 207 -27.66 12.44 4.23
N LYS A 208 -27.69 13.75 3.93
CA LYS A 208 -28.10 14.79 4.89
C LYS A 208 -29.54 14.61 5.36
N GLY A 209 -30.44 14.20 4.46
CA GLY A 209 -31.85 13.95 4.78
C GLY A 209 -32.03 12.78 5.74
N GLN A 210 -31.29 11.68 5.55
CA GLN A 210 -31.38 10.50 6.40
C GLN A 210 -30.79 10.69 7.80
N MET A 211 -29.91 11.66 8.03
CA MET A 211 -29.44 11.95 9.40
C MET A 211 -30.55 12.47 10.33
N ASN A 212 -31.63 13.01 9.76
CA ASN A 212 -32.77 13.54 10.52
C ASN A 212 -33.79 12.46 10.92
N ASP A 213 -33.77 11.30 10.27
CA ASP A 213 -34.56 10.11 10.62
C ASP A 213 -33.60 9.02 11.09
N VAL A 214 -33.51 8.78 12.41
CA VAL A 214 -32.65 7.72 12.95
C VAL A 214 -33.46 6.44 13.15
N PRO A 215 -33.46 5.46 12.23
CA PRO A 215 -33.60 4.09 12.65
C PRO A 215 -32.27 3.63 13.23
N ALA A 216 -32.31 3.11 14.46
CA ALA A 216 -31.31 2.21 15.00
C ALA A 216 -31.29 0.93 14.14
N ALA A 217 -30.59 0.96 13.02
CA ALA A 217 -30.60 -0.16 12.08
C ALA A 217 -29.63 -1.26 12.56
N ILE A 218 -30.12 -2.11 13.46
CA ILE A 218 -29.47 -3.36 13.88
C ILE A 218 -29.68 -4.49 12.83
N ALA A 219 -30.54 -4.34 11.83
CA ALA A 219 -30.80 -5.41 10.87
C ALA A 219 -30.83 -4.90 9.43
N GLY A 220 -29.85 -5.28 8.62
CA GLY A 220 -30.05 -5.33 7.18
C GLY A 220 -30.85 -6.59 6.86
N GLU A 221 -32.02 -6.43 6.23
CA GLU A 221 -32.89 -7.53 5.80
C GLU A 221 -32.20 -8.51 4.81
N ASP A 222 -31.01 -8.15 4.30
CA ASP A 222 -30.24 -8.87 3.28
C ASP A 222 -28.95 -9.57 3.80
N GLY A 223 -28.81 -9.76 5.12
CA GLY A 223 -27.64 -10.45 5.70
C GLY A 223 -26.41 -9.56 5.91
N TRP A 224 -26.57 -8.24 5.93
CA TRP A 224 -25.49 -7.28 6.17
C TRP A 224 -25.80 -6.37 7.37
N TYR A 225 -24.89 -6.32 8.34
CA TYR A 225 -25.09 -5.68 9.64
C TYR A 225 -24.06 -4.56 9.84
N HIS A 226 -24.47 -3.44 10.39
CA HIS A 226 -23.63 -2.23 10.56
C HIS A 226 -23.69 -1.73 12.02
N PRO A 227 -23.04 -2.41 12.97
CA PRO A 227 -22.95 -1.92 14.34
C PRO A 227 -22.28 -0.54 14.39
N ARG A 228 -22.81 0.35 15.22
CA ARG A 228 -22.28 1.71 15.46
C ARG A 228 -21.44 1.81 16.72
N SER A 229 -21.47 0.78 17.56
CA SER A 229 -20.69 0.69 18.79
C SER A 229 -20.22 -0.75 19.04
N ILE A 230 -19.20 -0.90 19.89
CA ILE A 230 -18.74 -2.22 20.35
C ILE A 230 -19.87 -2.97 21.08
N GLN A 231 -20.74 -2.27 21.81
CA GLN A 231 -21.85 -2.89 22.53
C GLN A 231 -22.92 -3.46 21.58
N GLU A 232 -23.21 -2.76 20.47
CA GLU A 232 -24.09 -3.28 19.43
C GLU A 232 -23.49 -4.52 18.75
N LEU A 233 -22.18 -4.50 18.49
CA LEU A 233 -21.47 -5.65 17.93
C LEU A 233 -21.56 -6.89 18.83
N HIS A 234 -21.39 -6.74 20.14
CA HIS A 234 -21.59 -7.84 21.09
C HIS A 234 -23.04 -8.31 21.15
N SER A 235 -24.00 -7.39 21.14
CA SER A 235 -25.42 -7.73 21.11
C SER A 235 -25.78 -8.56 19.87
N LEU A 236 -25.13 -8.29 18.73
CA LEU A 236 -25.23 -9.14 17.55
C LEU A 236 -24.71 -10.55 17.85
N PHE A 237 -23.49 -10.71 18.37
CA PHE A 237 -22.94 -12.04 18.69
C PHE A 237 -23.78 -12.86 19.68
N ASP A 238 -24.50 -12.21 20.60
CA ASP A 238 -25.33 -12.87 21.62
C ASP A 238 -26.75 -13.20 21.12
N SER A 239 -27.18 -12.64 19.99
CA SER A 239 -28.55 -12.79 19.47
C SER A 239 -28.93 -14.20 18.98
N ASN A 240 -28.00 -15.18 19.01
CA ASN A 240 -28.13 -16.52 18.42
C ASN A 240 -28.48 -16.53 16.90
N TRP A 241 -28.45 -15.38 16.22
CA TRP A 241 -28.67 -15.29 14.78
C TRP A 241 -27.45 -15.76 13.97
N PHE A 242 -26.34 -16.04 14.63
CA PHE A 242 -25.02 -16.16 14.03
C PHE A 242 -24.31 -17.43 14.50
N ASP A 243 -24.02 -18.33 13.55
CA ASP A 243 -23.01 -19.38 13.73
C ASP A 243 -21.66 -18.82 13.24
N GLU A 244 -20.57 -19.09 13.96
CA GLU A 244 -19.21 -18.62 13.63
C GLU A 244 -18.78 -19.04 12.22
N ASN A 245 -19.34 -20.12 11.68
CA ASN A 245 -19.07 -20.59 10.32
C ASN A 245 -19.85 -19.85 9.22
N SER A 246 -20.87 -19.07 9.58
CA SER A 246 -21.78 -18.38 8.64
C SER A 246 -21.56 -16.87 8.55
N VAL A 247 -20.76 -16.31 9.47
CA VAL A 247 -20.57 -14.85 9.59
C VAL A 247 -19.16 -14.43 9.25
N LYS A 248 -19.04 -13.34 8.51
CA LYS A 248 -17.78 -12.66 8.27
C LYS A 248 -17.77 -11.25 8.84
N ILE A 249 -16.85 -11.00 9.76
CA ILE A 249 -16.53 -9.64 10.21
C ILE A 249 -15.66 -8.98 9.15
N VAL A 250 -16.06 -7.80 8.69
CA VAL A 250 -15.37 -7.06 7.65
C VAL A 250 -15.18 -5.61 8.07
N ALA A 251 -13.94 -5.14 8.12
CA ALA A 251 -13.66 -3.72 7.92
C ALA A 251 -13.35 -3.47 6.42
N SER A 252 -12.76 -4.46 5.79
CA SER A 252 -12.46 -4.52 4.36
C SER A 252 -12.43 -5.99 3.96
N ASN A 253 -12.19 -6.28 2.68
CA ASN A 253 -12.13 -7.65 2.19
C ASN A 253 -10.84 -7.96 1.42
N THR A 254 -9.77 -7.21 1.67
CA THR A 254 -8.47 -7.43 1.01
C THR A 254 -7.80 -8.74 1.41
N GLY A 255 -8.11 -9.27 2.60
CA GLY A 255 -7.65 -10.59 3.06
C GLY A 255 -8.11 -11.73 2.15
N ALA A 256 -9.26 -11.59 1.49
CA ALA A 256 -9.78 -12.58 0.54
C ALA A 256 -8.88 -12.76 -0.71
N GLY A 257 -8.04 -11.77 -1.01
CA GLY A 257 -7.03 -11.88 -2.06
C GLY A 257 -5.87 -12.81 -1.70
N VAL A 258 -5.64 -13.05 -0.41
CA VAL A 258 -4.60 -13.94 0.12
C VAL A 258 -5.20 -15.30 0.45
N TYR A 259 -6.20 -15.31 1.34
CA TYR A 259 -6.92 -16.50 1.77
C TYR A 259 -8.31 -16.48 1.15
N LYS A 260 -8.60 -17.39 0.23
CA LYS A 260 -9.90 -17.41 -0.44
C LYS A 260 -11.00 -17.68 0.58
N ASP A 261 -12.05 -16.87 0.52
CA ASP A 261 -13.33 -17.22 1.14
C ASP A 261 -13.83 -18.50 0.47
N GLN A 262 -14.11 -19.54 1.24
CA GLN A 262 -14.59 -20.83 0.70
C GLN A 262 -16.11 -20.79 0.36
N ASP A 263 -16.65 -19.63 -0.01
CA ASP A 263 -18.09 -19.39 -0.23
C ASP A 263 -18.99 -19.80 0.98
N LEU A 264 -18.47 -19.64 2.20
CA LEU A 264 -19.13 -20.13 3.44
C LEU A 264 -20.03 -19.10 4.14
N TYR A 265 -19.98 -17.82 3.75
CA TYR A 265 -20.61 -16.74 4.51
C TYR A 265 -21.86 -16.21 3.83
N ASP A 266 -22.99 -16.25 4.54
CA ASP A 266 -24.25 -15.63 4.12
C ASP A 266 -24.55 -14.34 4.92
N LYS A 267 -23.78 -14.07 5.98
CA LYS A 267 -23.92 -12.90 6.84
C LYS A 267 -22.61 -12.14 6.99
N TYR A 268 -22.71 -10.81 6.97
CA TYR A 268 -21.56 -9.91 7.07
C TYR A 268 -21.79 -8.87 8.15
N ILE A 269 -20.78 -8.64 8.99
CA ILE A 269 -20.79 -7.57 9.98
C ILE A 269 -19.74 -6.54 9.58
N ASP A 270 -20.18 -5.38 9.09
CA ASP A 270 -19.30 -4.28 8.72
C ASP A 270 -19.00 -3.40 9.94
N ILE A 271 -17.75 -3.47 10.40
CA ILE A 271 -17.30 -2.78 11.61
C ILE A 271 -16.71 -1.38 11.32
N LYS A 272 -16.70 -0.91 10.06
CA LYS A 272 -16.20 0.44 9.75
C LYS A 272 -17.03 1.56 10.36
N GLY A 273 -18.30 1.29 10.67
CA GLY A 273 -19.20 2.27 11.29
C GLY A 273 -18.93 2.54 12.77
N ILE A 274 -18.07 1.74 13.42
CA ILE A 274 -17.70 1.90 14.83
C ILE A 274 -16.61 2.96 14.93
N ALA A 275 -16.94 4.12 15.50
CA ALA A 275 -16.06 5.29 15.54
C ALA A 275 -14.76 5.00 16.28
N GLU A 276 -14.82 4.25 17.38
CA GLU A 276 -13.68 3.86 18.22
C GLU A 276 -12.60 3.10 17.44
N LEU A 277 -12.99 2.34 16.40
CA LEU A 277 -12.05 1.58 15.57
C LEU A 277 -11.33 2.45 14.53
N SER A 278 -11.74 3.69 14.34
CA SER A 278 -11.16 4.62 13.36
C SER A 278 -10.38 5.78 14.02
N VAL A 279 -10.25 5.76 15.35
CA VAL A 279 -9.54 6.79 16.11
C VAL A 279 -8.04 6.79 15.76
N ILE A 280 -7.47 7.99 15.66
CA ILE A 280 -6.02 8.21 15.58
C ILE A 280 -5.70 9.25 16.65
N ASP A 281 -4.97 8.86 17.68
CA ASP A 281 -4.57 9.75 18.77
C ASP A 281 -3.06 9.80 18.92
N ARG A 282 -2.50 11.00 18.98
CA ARG A 282 -1.06 11.21 19.18
C ARG A 282 -0.87 11.99 20.47
N ASN A 283 -0.07 11.42 21.36
CA ASN A 283 0.32 12.06 22.62
C ASN A 283 1.83 11.94 22.84
N SER A 284 2.32 12.46 23.98
CA SER A 284 3.75 12.46 24.29
C SER A 284 4.36 11.07 24.50
N LYS A 285 3.55 10.02 24.65
CA LYS A 285 4.04 8.64 24.81
C LYS A 285 4.13 7.90 23.49
N GLY A 286 3.39 8.31 22.46
CA GLY A 286 3.27 7.56 21.22
C GLY A 286 2.02 7.86 20.41
N LEU A 287 1.72 6.94 19.50
CA LEU A 287 0.62 7.02 18.56
C LEU A 287 -0.32 5.82 18.74
N GLU A 288 -1.58 6.09 19.02
CA GLU A 288 -2.65 5.10 19.01
C GLU A 288 -3.41 5.13 17.68
N ILE A 289 -3.59 3.96 17.08
CA ILE A 289 -4.25 3.77 15.78
C ILE A 289 -5.35 2.73 15.93
N GLY A 290 -6.59 3.11 15.62
CA GLY A 290 -7.73 2.22 15.60
C GLY A 290 -7.60 1.12 14.53
N ALA A 291 -8.17 -0.05 14.80
CA ALA A 291 -8.03 -1.23 13.96
C ALA A 291 -8.62 -1.10 12.55
N ALA A 292 -9.60 -0.22 12.35
CA ALA A 292 -10.24 0.05 11.06
C ALA A 292 -9.51 1.12 10.22
N VAL A 293 -8.48 1.77 10.77
CA VAL A 293 -7.65 2.75 10.03
C VAL A 293 -6.96 2.04 8.86
N SER A 294 -7.04 2.65 7.67
CA SER A 294 -6.43 2.11 6.47
C SER A 294 -4.89 2.15 6.55
N ILE A 295 -4.21 1.22 5.88
CA ILE A 295 -2.74 1.21 5.84
C ILE A 295 -2.24 2.51 5.19
N SER A 296 -2.91 3.02 4.16
CA SER A 296 -2.55 4.31 3.55
C SER A 296 -2.63 5.46 4.56
N LYS A 297 -3.68 5.51 5.40
CA LYS A 297 -3.80 6.56 6.41
C LYS A 297 -2.76 6.41 7.53
N ALA A 298 -2.45 5.18 7.93
CA ALA A 298 -1.37 4.92 8.88
C ALA A 298 -0.01 5.40 8.34
N ILE A 299 0.29 5.17 7.06
CA ILE A 299 1.52 5.68 6.42
C ILE A 299 1.60 7.20 6.50
N GLU A 300 0.51 7.92 6.18
CA GLU A 300 0.46 9.38 6.27
C GLU A 300 0.78 9.85 7.70
N VAL A 301 0.11 9.28 8.70
CA VAL A 301 0.29 9.69 10.11
C VAL A 301 1.70 9.38 10.62
N PHE A 302 2.28 8.24 10.25
CA PHE A 302 3.65 7.89 10.63
C PHE A 302 4.71 8.75 9.90
N SER A 303 4.42 9.25 8.69
CA SER A 303 5.37 10.05 7.91
C SER A 303 5.67 11.40 8.59
N ASP A 304 4.70 11.95 9.33
CA ASP A 304 4.83 13.20 10.08
C ASP A 304 5.39 12.99 11.50
N GLY A 305 6.19 11.94 11.71
CA GLY A 305 6.62 11.47 13.02
C GLY A 305 8.13 11.50 13.28
N THR A 306 8.54 10.90 14.40
CA THR A 306 9.95 10.69 14.76
C THR A 306 10.68 9.79 13.75
N PRO A 307 12.03 9.71 13.79
CA PRO A 307 12.78 8.86 12.85
C PRO A 307 12.28 7.41 12.79
N VAL A 308 11.88 6.84 13.93
CA VAL A 308 11.25 5.51 14.00
C VAL A 308 9.94 5.49 13.21
N PHE A 309 9.02 6.43 13.46
CA PHE A 309 7.76 6.51 12.72
C PHE A 309 7.97 6.68 11.21
N ARG A 310 8.91 7.52 10.78
CA ARG A 310 9.23 7.67 9.34
C ARG A 310 9.75 6.38 8.71
N LYS A 311 10.56 5.60 9.43
CA LYS A 311 11.01 4.27 8.99
C LYS A 311 9.84 3.27 8.92
N ILE A 312 8.91 3.31 9.88
CA ILE A 312 7.67 2.52 9.83
C ILE A 312 6.88 2.89 8.55
N ALA A 313 6.64 4.18 8.30
CA ALA A 313 5.93 4.65 7.11
C ALA A 313 6.60 4.19 5.80
N SER A 314 7.94 4.32 5.72
CA SER A 314 8.73 3.86 4.57
C SER A 314 8.64 2.35 4.35
N HIS A 315 8.55 1.54 5.41
CA HIS A 315 8.37 0.10 5.26
C HIS A 315 6.94 -0.25 4.83
N LEU A 316 5.93 0.37 5.44
CA LEU A 316 4.52 0.16 5.09
C LEU A 316 4.19 0.58 3.65
N SER A 317 4.88 1.57 3.09
CA SER A 317 4.70 1.97 1.67
C SER A 317 5.08 0.85 0.68
N LYS A 318 5.92 -0.11 1.12
CA LYS A 318 6.33 -1.30 0.37
C LYS A 318 5.34 -2.47 0.53
N VAL A 319 4.26 -2.30 1.30
CA VAL A 319 3.23 -3.34 1.50
C VAL A 319 2.11 -3.19 0.47
N ALA A 320 1.85 -4.24 -0.30
CA ALA A 320 0.80 -4.27 -1.34
C ALA A 320 0.90 -3.09 -2.34
N SER A 321 -0.18 -2.81 -3.08
CA SER A 321 -0.32 -1.66 -3.97
C SER A 321 -1.12 -0.52 -3.29
N PRO A 322 -1.04 0.73 -3.77
CA PRO A 322 -1.79 1.86 -3.19
C PRO A 322 -3.29 1.60 -3.07
N PHE A 323 -3.94 1.09 -4.14
CA PHE A 323 -5.38 0.80 -4.13
C PHE A 323 -5.79 -0.38 -3.23
N VAL A 324 -4.85 -1.23 -2.82
CA VAL A 324 -5.09 -2.22 -1.75
C VAL A 324 -4.94 -1.56 -0.39
N ARG A 325 -3.86 -0.79 -0.16
CA ARG A 325 -3.61 -0.09 1.12
C ARG A 325 -4.68 0.93 1.49
N ASN A 326 -5.32 1.55 0.50
CA ASN A 326 -6.40 2.51 0.69
C ASN A 326 -7.64 1.89 1.37
N THR A 327 -7.81 0.57 1.26
CA THR A 327 -8.96 -0.14 1.82
C THR A 327 -8.57 -1.16 2.89
N ALA A 328 -7.40 -1.78 2.79
CA ALA A 328 -6.86 -2.68 3.80
C ALA A 328 -6.61 -1.92 5.11
N THR A 329 -6.92 -2.54 6.25
CA THR A 329 -6.76 -1.91 7.57
C THR A 329 -5.55 -2.47 8.30
N VAL A 330 -4.94 -1.66 9.17
CA VAL A 330 -3.83 -2.11 10.00
C VAL A 330 -4.26 -3.24 10.95
N GLY A 331 -5.45 -3.13 11.52
CA GLY A 331 -5.97 -4.15 12.42
C GLY A 331 -6.31 -5.46 11.72
N GLY A 332 -6.88 -5.40 10.50
CA GLY A 332 -7.12 -6.59 9.69
C GLY A 332 -5.82 -7.34 9.37
N ASN A 333 -4.74 -6.60 9.11
CA ASN A 333 -3.42 -7.19 8.87
C ASN A 333 -2.85 -7.88 10.13
N VAL A 334 -2.92 -7.24 11.30
CA VAL A 334 -2.46 -7.81 12.57
C VAL A 334 -3.28 -9.03 12.98
N ILE A 335 -4.61 -8.99 12.82
CA ILE A 335 -5.48 -10.14 13.06
C ILE A 335 -5.15 -11.29 12.11
N MET A 336 -4.89 -11.02 10.82
CA MET A 336 -4.45 -12.06 9.89
C MET A 336 -3.12 -12.70 10.30
N ALA A 337 -2.17 -11.92 10.80
CA ALA A 337 -0.90 -12.44 11.31
C ALA A 337 -1.11 -13.39 12.49
N GLN A 338 -2.04 -13.07 13.39
CA GLN A 338 -2.32 -13.86 14.60
C GLN A 338 -3.20 -15.09 14.33
N ARG A 339 -4.23 -14.97 13.49
CA ARG A 339 -5.22 -16.04 13.27
C ARG A 339 -4.92 -16.95 12.09
N LEU A 340 -4.28 -16.43 11.04
CA LEU A 340 -4.14 -17.10 9.74
C LEU A 340 -2.68 -17.33 9.32
N GLN A 341 -1.74 -17.16 10.25
CA GLN A 341 -0.30 -17.32 10.01
C GLN A 341 0.20 -16.47 8.83
N PHE A 342 -0.31 -15.24 8.71
CA PHE A 342 0.00 -14.37 7.59
C PHE A 342 1.41 -13.78 7.70
N PRO A 343 2.28 -13.94 6.67
CA PRO A 343 3.64 -13.37 6.67
C PRO A 343 3.57 -11.84 6.52
N SER A 344 3.36 -11.17 7.64
CA SER A 344 3.10 -9.73 7.70
C SER A 344 4.37 -8.90 7.85
N ASP A 345 4.55 -7.91 6.98
CA ASP A 345 5.54 -6.84 7.20
C ASP A 345 5.13 -5.88 8.33
N ILE A 346 3.83 -5.61 8.44
CA ILE A 346 3.30 -4.63 9.39
C ILE A 346 3.47 -5.17 10.81
N ALA A 347 3.13 -6.44 11.06
CA ALA A 347 3.33 -7.06 12.36
C ALA A 347 4.82 -7.09 12.73
N THR A 348 5.72 -7.39 11.78
CA THR A 348 7.17 -7.38 12.02
C THR A 348 7.69 -6.02 12.48
N VAL A 349 7.32 -4.96 11.76
CA VAL A 349 7.77 -3.61 12.07
C VAL A 349 7.18 -3.10 13.38
N LEU A 350 5.90 -3.37 13.64
CA LEU A 350 5.24 -2.98 14.88
C LEU A 350 5.80 -3.75 16.09
N LEU A 351 6.19 -5.02 15.92
CA LEU A 351 6.77 -5.83 16.99
C LEU A 351 8.11 -5.24 17.43
N ALA A 352 8.98 -4.91 16.48
CA ALA A 352 10.26 -4.27 16.78
C ALA A 352 10.12 -2.88 17.38
N ALA A 353 9.06 -2.14 17.00
CA ALA A 353 8.76 -0.83 17.55
C ALA A 353 8.22 -0.90 19.00
N GLY A 354 8.05 -2.09 19.59
CA GLY A 354 7.54 -2.25 20.95
C GLY A 354 6.05 -1.93 21.09
N SER A 355 5.27 -2.17 20.02
CA SER A 355 3.85 -1.84 20.00
C SER A 355 3.03 -2.71 20.96
N THR A 356 1.94 -2.15 21.48
CA THR A 356 0.90 -2.87 22.22
C THR A 356 -0.41 -2.88 21.45
N VAL A 357 -1.27 -3.83 21.77
CA VAL A 357 -2.60 -3.97 21.18
C VAL A 357 -3.67 -4.03 22.24
N THR A 358 -4.79 -3.36 21.99
CA THR A 358 -5.98 -3.43 22.83
C THR A 358 -7.01 -4.30 22.14
N ILE A 359 -7.41 -5.40 22.78
CA ILE A 359 -8.44 -6.31 22.27
C ILE A 359 -9.65 -6.33 23.19
N GLN A 360 -10.82 -6.53 22.60
CA GLN A 360 -12.06 -6.82 23.30
C GLN A 360 -12.42 -8.29 23.05
N THR A 361 -12.43 -9.09 24.12
CA THR A 361 -12.97 -10.46 24.09
C THR A 361 -14.45 -10.43 24.49
N ALA A 362 -15.11 -11.60 24.50
CA ALA A 362 -16.50 -11.70 24.97
C ALA A 362 -16.71 -11.22 26.43
N SER A 363 -15.68 -11.25 27.28
CA SER A 363 -15.82 -10.99 28.72
C SER A 363 -15.00 -9.82 29.26
N LYS A 364 -13.94 -9.40 28.55
CA LYS A 364 -13.03 -8.35 29.05
C LYS A 364 -12.26 -7.67 27.94
N MET A 365 -11.83 -6.44 28.23
CA MET A 365 -10.83 -5.72 27.46
C MET A 365 -9.43 -6.07 27.98
N LEU A 366 -8.49 -6.32 27.09
CA LEU A 366 -7.09 -6.62 27.41
C LEU A 366 -6.16 -5.70 26.63
N CYS A 367 -5.11 -5.23 27.29
CA CYS A 367 -3.98 -4.59 26.64
C CYS A 367 -2.77 -5.54 26.75
N LEU A 368 -2.23 -5.95 25.61
CA LEU A 368 -1.15 -6.92 25.50
C LEU A 368 0.00 -6.29 24.72
N THR A 369 1.24 -6.69 24.99
CA THR A 369 2.31 -6.45 24.02
C THR A 369 1.99 -7.17 22.72
N LEU A 370 2.46 -6.65 21.58
CA LEU A 370 2.25 -7.33 20.31
C LEU A 370 2.90 -8.74 20.30
N ASP A 371 3.97 -8.93 21.05
CA ASP A 371 4.64 -10.23 21.22
C ASP A 371 3.72 -11.25 21.91
N GLU A 372 3.16 -10.89 23.07
CA GLU A 372 2.18 -11.72 23.80
C GLU A 372 0.94 -12.00 22.95
N PHE A 373 0.48 -11.02 22.17
CA PHE A 373 -0.68 -11.17 21.30
C PHE A 373 -0.43 -12.12 20.12
N LEU A 374 0.79 -12.20 19.59
CA LEU A 374 1.15 -13.11 18.51
C LEU A 374 1.44 -14.53 19.02
N GLU A 375 2.02 -14.67 20.21
CA GLU A 375 2.36 -15.97 20.81
C GLU A 375 1.15 -16.71 21.42
N GLN A 376 0.07 -16.01 21.78
CA GLN A 376 -1.13 -16.65 22.32
C GLN A 376 -1.86 -17.50 21.25
N PRO A 377 -2.71 -18.47 21.67
CA PRO A 377 -3.54 -19.24 20.75
C PRO A 377 -4.39 -18.36 19.81
N PRO A 378 -4.69 -18.80 18.58
CA PRO A 378 -5.51 -18.04 17.62
C PRO A 378 -6.77 -17.47 18.26
N CYS A 379 -6.99 -16.17 18.08
CA CYS A 379 -8.16 -15.49 18.61
C CYS A 379 -9.45 -16.14 18.08
N ASP A 380 -10.45 -16.25 18.95
CA ASP A 380 -11.78 -16.69 18.55
C ASP A 380 -12.42 -15.72 17.56
N ALA A 381 -13.54 -16.14 16.95
CA ALA A 381 -14.22 -15.34 15.94
C ALA A 381 -14.86 -14.05 16.50
N LYS A 382 -15.06 -13.97 17.82
CA LYS A 382 -15.73 -12.85 18.52
C LYS A 382 -14.76 -11.80 19.05
N THR A 383 -13.47 -12.11 19.07
CA THR A 383 -12.43 -11.21 19.55
C THR A 383 -12.18 -10.10 18.53
N ILE A 384 -12.25 -8.86 19.01
CA ILE A 384 -12.06 -7.67 18.18
C ILE A 384 -10.79 -6.95 18.62
N LEU A 385 -9.90 -6.68 17.67
CA LEU A 385 -8.82 -5.73 17.87
C LEU A 385 -9.41 -4.31 17.82
N LEU A 386 -9.22 -3.54 18.89
CA LEU A 386 -9.72 -2.18 19.00
C LEU A 386 -8.70 -1.17 18.46
N SER A 387 -7.48 -1.23 18.99
CA SER A 387 -6.40 -0.29 18.68
C SER A 387 -5.02 -0.92 18.78
N ILE A 388 -4.06 -0.27 18.14
CA ILE A 388 -2.63 -0.55 18.19
C ILE A 388 -1.95 0.72 18.67
N PHE A 389 -1.17 0.63 19.74
CA PHE A 389 -0.36 1.73 20.25
C PHE A 389 1.11 1.50 19.90
N VAL A 390 1.73 2.49 19.27
CA VAL A 390 3.15 2.49 18.92
C VAL A 390 3.86 3.56 19.76
N PRO A 391 4.81 3.18 20.64
CA PRO A 391 5.49 4.13 21.49
C PRO A 391 6.38 5.08 20.68
N ASP A 392 6.50 6.32 21.16
CA ASP A 392 7.49 7.26 20.65
C ASP A 392 8.83 7.01 21.34
N TRP A 393 9.84 6.67 20.54
CA TRP A 393 11.20 6.41 21.02
C TRP A 393 12.08 7.66 21.00
N GLY A 394 11.57 8.81 20.56
CA GLY A 394 12.34 10.03 20.41
C GLY A 394 13.40 9.94 19.30
N SER A 395 14.40 10.82 19.36
CA SER A 395 15.49 10.91 18.38
C SER A 395 16.85 10.46 18.91
N ASP A 396 17.03 10.46 20.23
CA ASP A 396 18.36 10.43 20.82
C ASP A 396 18.77 9.00 21.12
N ASN A 397 19.91 8.60 20.55
CA ASN A 397 20.53 7.29 20.71
C ASN A 397 19.62 6.07 20.41
N VAL A 398 18.59 6.26 19.58
CA VAL A 398 17.74 5.17 19.09
C VAL A 398 18.00 4.96 17.60
N ILE A 399 18.29 3.72 17.23
CA ILE A 399 18.47 3.29 15.85
C ILE A 399 17.35 2.31 15.52
N PHE A 400 16.59 2.59 14.46
CA PHE A 400 15.54 1.71 13.97
C PHE A 400 15.72 1.44 12.48
N GLU A 401 16.04 0.19 12.15
CA GLU A 401 16.27 -0.24 10.78
C GLU A 401 15.34 -1.37 10.39
N THR A 402 14.87 -1.33 9.15
CA THR A 402 13.94 -2.33 8.62
C THR A 402 14.46 -2.87 7.30
N SER A 403 14.35 -4.19 7.12
CA SER A 403 14.80 -4.87 5.92
C SER A 403 13.69 -5.74 5.35
N ARG A 404 13.64 -5.85 4.03
CA ARG A 404 12.68 -6.68 3.31
C ARG A 404 13.31 -7.21 2.05
N VAL A 405 13.20 -8.52 1.81
CA VAL A 405 13.53 -9.13 0.53
C VAL A 405 12.32 -9.87 0.00
N ALA A 406 11.96 -9.59 -1.25
CA ALA A 406 10.81 -10.14 -1.95
C ALA A 406 11.18 -10.35 -3.43
N PRO A 407 10.41 -11.15 -4.20
CA PRO A 407 10.62 -11.30 -5.64
C PRO A 407 10.60 -9.99 -6.44
N ARG A 408 10.00 -8.94 -5.87
CA ARG A 408 9.89 -7.59 -6.44
C ARG A 408 10.16 -6.55 -5.35
N PRO A 409 10.93 -5.48 -5.63
CA PRO A 409 11.30 -4.49 -4.63
C PRO A 409 10.15 -3.55 -4.25
N PHE A 410 9.31 -3.17 -5.22
CA PHE A 410 8.24 -2.18 -5.04
C PHE A 410 6.88 -2.86 -4.80
N GLY A 411 6.70 -3.43 -3.61
CA GLY A 411 5.42 -3.99 -3.13
C GLY A 411 4.80 -5.07 -4.02
N ASN A 412 3.51 -5.34 -3.76
CA ASN A 412 2.69 -6.31 -4.51
C ASN A 412 3.32 -7.73 -4.67
N ALA A 413 4.14 -8.11 -3.69
CA ALA A 413 4.75 -9.42 -3.55
C ALA A 413 4.97 -9.69 -2.06
N VAL A 414 4.69 -10.92 -1.62
CA VAL A 414 5.01 -11.39 -0.27
C VAL A 414 6.53 -11.52 -0.14
N SER A 415 7.06 -11.16 1.02
CA SER A 415 8.49 -11.25 1.32
C SER A 415 8.94 -12.70 1.50
N TYR A 416 10.19 -12.98 1.11
CA TYR A 416 10.90 -14.18 1.54
C TYR A 416 11.31 -14.08 3.00
N VAL A 417 11.79 -12.90 3.42
CA VAL A 417 12.10 -12.56 4.82
C VAL A 417 11.89 -11.05 4.97
N ASN A 418 11.37 -10.64 6.11
CA ASN A 418 11.43 -9.25 6.56
C ASN A 418 12.00 -9.19 7.98
N SER A 419 12.54 -8.04 8.34
CA SER A 419 13.01 -7.78 9.70
C SER A 419 12.85 -6.32 10.07
N ALA A 420 12.78 -6.07 11.37
CA ALA A 420 12.85 -4.74 11.95
C ALA A 420 13.64 -4.82 13.25
N PHE A 421 14.63 -3.96 13.38
CA PHE A 421 15.57 -3.94 14.50
C PHE A 421 15.55 -2.57 15.15
N LEU A 422 15.38 -2.57 16.47
CA LEU A 422 15.45 -1.38 17.31
C LEU A 422 16.62 -1.55 18.27
N ALA A 423 17.53 -0.60 18.33
CA ALA A 423 18.57 -0.57 19.36
C ALA A 423 18.59 0.80 20.02
N ARG A 424 18.69 0.79 21.35
CA ARG A 424 19.07 1.95 22.14
C ARG A 424 20.54 1.81 22.49
N THR A 425 21.32 2.83 22.18
CA THR A 425 22.76 2.84 22.43
C THR A 425 23.13 3.90 23.44
N SER A 426 24.29 3.77 24.07
CA SER A 426 24.98 4.89 24.72
C SER A 426 26.41 4.96 24.21
N GLY A 427 26.92 6.18 24.13
CA GLY A 427 28.31 6.43 23.77
C GLY A 427 29.10 6.94 24.97
N ASP A 428 30.33 6.46 25.11
CA ASP A 428 31.35 7.21 25.83
C ASP A 428 32.02 8.16 24.83
N GLY A 429 31.81 9.48 25.02
CA GLY A 429 32.37 10.53 24.15
C GLY A 429 33.90 10.51 24.05
N ALA A 430 34.59 9.74 24.91
CA ALA A 430 36.03 9.56 24.88
C ALA A 430 36.53 8.37 24.03
N SER A 431 35.75 7.29 23.85
CA SER A 431 36.18 6.07 23.15
C SER A 431 35.61 5.93 21.73
N GLY A 432 34.46 6.56 21.46
CA GLY A 432 33.72 6.39 20.21
C GLY A 432 33.06 5.01 20.07
N GLU A 433 33.08 4.17 21.12
CA GLU A 433 32.38 2.88 21.13
C GLU A 433 30.91 3.06 21.55
N LEU A 434 29.99 2.51 20.75
CA LEU A 434 28.57 2.42 21.09
C LEU A 434 28.32 1.13 21.87
N ILE A 435 27.77 1.27 23.07
CA ILE A 435 27.27 0.17 23.89
C ILE A 435 25.78 0.01 23.62
N ILE A 436 25.32 -1.23 23.39
CA ILE A 436 23.90 -1.54 23.21
C ILE A 436 23.23 -1.63 24.59
N GLU A 437 22.40 -0.66 24.94
CA GLU A 437 21.67 -0.66 26.22
C GLU A 437 20.44 -1.57 26.18
N ASP A 438 19.73 -1.52 25.05
CA ASP A 438 18.55 -2.33 24.81
C ASP A 438 18.40 -2.61 23.31
N ILE A 439 17.85 -3.77 22.97
CA ILE A 439 17.73 -4.19 21.58
C ILE A 439 16.53 -5.10 21.38
N CYS A 440 15.82 -4.90 20.27
CA CYS A 440 14.74 -5.74 19.79
C CYS A 440 15.04 -6.15 18.35
N LEU A 441 15.07 -7.45 18.09
CA LEU A 441 15.40 -8.06 16.80
C LEU A 441 14.23 -8.90 16.30
N ALA A 442 13.29 -8.26 15.59
CA ALA A 442 12.12 -8.95 15.03
C ALA A 442 12.40 -9.47 13.62
N PHE A 443 11.99 -10.72 13.37
CA PHE A 443 12.05 -11.37 12.06
C PHE A 443 10.68 -11.94 11.70
N GLY A 444 10.30 -11.80 10.44
CA GLY A 444 9.05 -12.36 9.92
C GLY A 444 9.22 -12.99 8.54
N ALA A 445 8.17 -13.68 8.11
CA ALA A 445 8.06 -14.36 6.82
C ALA A 445 9.13 -15.43 6.55
N TYR A 446 9.99 -15.83 7.49
CA TYR A 446 11.09 -16.76 7.24
C TYR A 446 10.68 -18.25 7.23
N GLY A 447 9.38 -18.57 7.29
CA GLY A 447 8.87 -19.94 7.28
C GLY A 447 8.29 -20.42 8.61
N VAL A 448 7.78 -19.49 9.43
CA VAL A 448 7.13 -19.76 10.71
C VAL A 448 5.76 -19.09 10.77
N ASP A 449 4.97 -19.49 11.75
CA ASP A 449 3.57 -19.10 11.92
C ASP A 449 3.37 -17.59 12.09
N HIS A 450 4.20 -16.95 12.91
CA HIS A 450 4.13 -15.51 13.17
C HIS A 450 5.52 -14.89 13.22
N THR A 451 5.58 -13.56 13.15
CA THR A 451 6.82 -12.82 13.43
C THR A 451 7.29 -13.13 14.85
N THR A 452 8.59 -13.33 15.02
CA THR A 452 9.23 -13.65 16.31
C THR A 452 10.39 -12.71 16.59
N ARG A 453 10.77 -12.64 17.87
CA ARG A 453 11.99 -11.98 18.33
C ARG A 453 13.13 -12.98 18.50
N ALA A 454 14.34 -12.58 18.09
CA ALA A 454 15.55 -13.34 18.35
C ALA A 454 16.08 -13.12 19.78
N ARG A 455 15.26 -13.44 20.80
CA ARG A 455 15.53 -13.11 22.22
C ARG A 455 16.90 -13.55 22.72
N LYS A 456 17.37 -14.74 22.33
CA LYS A 456 18.71 -15.24 22.68
C LYS A 456 19.84 -14.34 22.17
N VAL A 457 19.66 -13.77 20.98
CA VAL A 457 20.62 -12.83 20.37
C VAL A 457 20.52 -11.47 21.04
N GLU A 458 19.31 -11.01 21.35
CA GLU A 458 19.07 -9.76 22.08
C GLU A 458 19.73 -9.77 23.47
N GLU A 459 19.53 -10.85 24.24
CA GLU A 459 20.13 -11.05 25.57
C GLU A 459 21.66 -11.04 25.52
N PHE A 460 22.25 -11.65 24.48
CA PHE A 460 23.70 -11.66 24.28
C PHE A 460 24.25 -10.26 23.95
N LEU A 461 23.56 -9.51 23.09
CA LEU A 461 24.02 -8.20 22.61
C LEU A 461 23.83 -7.09 23.66
N LYS A 462 22.91 -7.26 24.60
CA LYS A 462 22.66 -6.28 25.66
C LYS A 462 23.90 -6.07 26.53
N GLY A 463 24.32 -4.81 26.65
CA GLY A 463 25.52 -4.39 27.38
C GLY A 463 26.85 -4.59 26.63
N GLN A 464 26.82 -5.08 25.39
CA GLN A 464 28.03 -5.27 24.59
C GLN A 464 28.36 -4.02 23.76
N SER A 465 29.66 -3.79 23.53
CA SER A 465 30.12 -2.92 22.45
C SER A 465 30.21 -3.71 21.15
N VAL A 466 29.87 -3.07 20.03
CA VAL A 466 29.81 -3.77 18.74
C VAL A 466 31.22 -3.96 18.16
N SER A 467 31.68 -5.22 18.14
CA SER A 467 32.98 -5.62 17.61
C SER A 467 32.86 -6.86 16.70
N ALA A 468 33.87 -7.13 15.87
CA ALA A 468 33.86 -8.28 14.97
C ALA A 468 33.62 -9.63 15.69
N PRO A 469 34.22 -9.92 16.87
CA PRO A 469 33.91 -11.14 17.63
C PRO A 469 32.45 -11.19 18.10
N VAL A 470 31.89 -10.07 18.56
CA VAL A 470 30.48 -9.97 19.01
C VAL A 470 29.53 -10.22 17.83
N ILE A 471 29.80 -9.63 16.66
CA ILE A 471 29.00 -9.86 15.45
C ILE A 471 29.03 -11.34 15.05
N LEU A 472 30.22 -11.97 15.06
CA LEU A 472 30.36 -13.39 14.70
C LEU A 472 29.54 -14.29 15.63
N GLU A 473 29.57 -14.04 16.94
CA GLU A 473 28.83 -14.82 17.91
C GLU A 473 27.31 -14.58 17.82
N ALA A 474 26.88 -13.33 17.64
CA ALA A 474 25.47 -13.00 17.40
C ALA A 474 24.92 -13.72 16.14
N VAL A 475 25.72 -13.81 15.07
CA VAL A 475 25.35 -14.55 13.85
C VAL A 475 25.24 -16.06 14.12
N ARG A 476 26.10 -16.65 14.94
CA ARG A 476 26.00 -18.06 15.33
C ARG A 476 24.71 -18.32 16.11
N LEU A 477 24.44 -17.51 17.14
CA LEU A 477 23.22 -17.61 17.94
C LEU A 477 21.95 -17.40 17.09
N LEU A 478 22.01 -16.52 16.09
CA LEU A 478 20.89 -16.28 15.19
C LEU A 478 20.56 -17.52 14.34
N LYS A 479 21.57 -18.23 13.83
CA LYS A 479 21.36 -19.45 13.04
C LYS A 479 20.64 -20.54 13.82
N ASP A 480 20.87 -20.63 15.13
CA ASP A 480 20.18 -21.57 16.00
C ASP A 480 18.75 -21.10 16.39
N THR A 481 18.43 -19.83 16.14
CA THR A 481 17.13 -19.22 16.49
C THR A 481 16.20 -19.12 15.28
N ILE A 482 16.72 -18.74 14.11
CA ILE A 482 15.95 -18.60 12.87
C ILE A 482 15.94 -19.93 12.13
N MET A 483 14.99 -20.78 12.49
CA MET A 483 14.80 -22.11 11.90
C MET A 483 13.47 -22.16 11.15
N PRO A 484 13.48 -22.10 9.80
CA PRO A 484 12.28 -22.28 9.00
C PRO A 484 11.62 -23.64 9.25
N SER A 485 10.29 -23.68 9.28
CA SER A 485 9.52 -24.92 9.42
C SER A 485 9.73 -25.84 8.23
N GLU A 486 9.55 -27.14 8.45
CA GLU A 486 9.60 -28.15 7.38
C GLU A 486 8.63 -27.79 6.23
N GLY A 487 9.08 -27.97 4.99
CA GLY A 487 8.31 -27.59 3.80
C GLY A 487 8.41 -26.11 3.39
N THR A 488 9.11 -25.27 4.16
CA THR A 488 9.38 -23.89 3.75
C THR A 488 10.18 -23.84 2.44
N THR A 489 9.76 -23.01 1.50
CA THR A 489 10.49 -22.80 0.23
C THR A 489 11.76 -21.98 0.45
N HIS A 490 12.88 -22.43 -0.12
CA HIS A 490 14.20 -21.77 -0.02
C HIS A 490 14.68 -21.52 1.43
N PRO A 491 14.69 -22.54 2.32
CA PRO A 491 14.97 -22.34 3.74
C PRO A 491 16.38 -21.80 3.99
N GLU A 492 17.40 -22.36 3.32
CA GLU A 492 18.79 -21.90 3.42
C GLU A 492 18.96 -20.43 3.00
N TYR A 493 18.28 -20.03 1.92
CA TYR A 493 18.28 -18.64 1.47
C TYR A 493 17.64 -17.70 2.50
N ARG A 494 16.52 -18.11 3.12
CA ARG A 494 15.86 -17.32 4.18
C ARG A 494 16.75 -17.16 5.41
N VAL A 495 17.43 -18.23 5.85
CA VAL A 495 18.41 -18.14 6.96
C VAL A 495 19.56 -17.22 6.58
N SER A 496 20.11 -17.35 5.36
CA SER A 496 21.18 -16.47 4.88
C SER A 496 20.75 -15.01 4.87
N LEU A 497 19.53 -14.69 4.43
CA LEU A 497 18.99 -13.33 4.44
C LEU A 497 18.86 -12.77 5.86
N ALA A 498 18.35 -13.57 6.81
CA ALA A 498 18.25 -13.15 8.21
C ALA A 498 19.62 -12.80 8.80
N VAL A 499 20.63 -13.64 8.52
CA VAL A 499 22.04 -13.39 8.88
C VAL A 499 22.56 -12.11 8.23
N SER A 500 22.31 -11.90 6.93
CA SER A 500 22.73 -10.69 6.23
C SER A 500 22.10 -9.43 6.84
N PHE A 501 20.81 -9.46 7.19
CA PHE A 501 20.16 -8.32 7.83
C PHE A 501 20.80 -7.98 9.19
N LEU A 502 21.01 -8.99 10.05
CA LEU A 502 21.65 -8.77 11.35
C LEU A 502 23.08 -8.25 11.19
N PHE A 503 23.85 -8.86 10.28
CA PHE A 503 25.21 -8.45 10.00
C PHE A 503 25.28 -7.00 9.53
N SER A 504 24.43 -6.60 8.57
CA SER A 504 24.39 -5.22 8.08
C SER A 504 24.04 -4.22 9.18
N PHE A 505 23.06 -4.55 10.02
CA PHE A 505 22.64 -3.71 11.13
C PHE A 505 23.78 -3.50 12.14
N LEU A 506 24.35 -4.59 12.68
CA LEU A 506 25.43 -4.49 13.65
C LEU A 506 26.68 -3.84 13.05
N SER A 507 27.02 -4.13 11.79
CA SER A 507 28.18 -3.48 11.14
C SER A 507 27.99 -1.97 11.01
N SER A 508 26.76 -1.49 10.79
CA SER A 508 26.44 -0.06 10.76
C SER A 508 26.67 0.57 12.13
N LEU A 509 26.21 -0.09 13.19
CA LEU A 509 26.42 0.35 14.57
C LEU A 509 27.92 0.40 14.93
N GLY A 510 28.68 -0.65 14.61
CA GLY A 510 30.10 -0.74 14.98
C GLY A 510 31.00 0.27 14.26
N ASN A 511 30.59 0.77 13.08
CA ASN A 511 31.34 1.77 12.32
C ASN A 511 30.89 3.21 12.60
N ASN A 512 30.00 3.45 13.56
CA ASN A 512 29.33 4.73 13.80
C ASN A 512 28.69 5.32 12.53
N GLN A 513 28.33 4.47 11.56
CA GLN A 513 27.60 4.88 10.39
C GLN A 513 26.11 4.89 10.77
N ILE A 514 25.65 6.05 11.22
CA ILE A 514 24.23 6.34 11.49
C ILE A 514 23.46 6.54 10.17
N GLU A 515 24.18 6.67 9.05
CA GLU A 515 23.60 6.65 7.71
C GLU A 515 23.30 5.20 7.26
N PRO A 516 22.15 4.96 6.61
CA PRO A 516 21.70 3.61 6.27
C PRO A 516 22.72 2.89 5.38
N ALA A 517 23.03 1.64 5.73
CA ALA A 517 23.68 0.72 4.80
C ALA A 517 22.80 0.59 3.55
N LYS A 518 23.17 1.31 2.48
CA LYS A 518 22.52 1.22 1.18
C LYS A 518 22.51 -0.24 0.71
N ALA A 519 21.45 -0.61 -0.01
CA ALA A 519 21.22 -1.95 -0.55
C ALA A 519 22.54 -2.64 -0.91
N ILE A 520 22.83 -3.77 -0.26
CA ILE A 520 23.95 -4.62 -0.65
C ILE A 520 23.62 -5.13 -2.06
N ALA A 521 24.15 -4.45 -3.07
CA ALA A 521 24.19 -4.97 -4.42
C ALA A 521 25.05 -6.25 -4.39
N PRO A 522 24.61 -7.37 -4.99
CA PRO A 522 25.34 -8.64 -4.93
C PRO A 522 26.77 -8.64 -5.50
N ASN A 523 27.25 -7.50 -6.03
CA ASN A 523 28.58 -7.35 -6.63
C ASN A 523 29.43 -6.22 -6.00
N GLY A 524 29.08 -5.73 -4.81
CA GLY A 524 29.95 -4.78 -4.09
C GLY A 524 31.14 -5.50 -3.47
N SER A 525 32.32 -5.40 -4.09
CA SER A 525 33.56 -5.81 -3.45
C SER A 525 33.75 -5.01 -2.15
N CYS A 526 34.00 -5.71 -1.04
CA CYS A 526 34.63 -5.09 0.13
C CYS A 526 36.05 -4.69 -0.27
N ALA A 527 36.21 -3.49 -0.83
CA ALA A 527 37.50 -2.87 -1.04
C ALA A 527 37.59 -1.64 -0.13
N ASN A 528 38.58 -1.67 0.77
CA ASN A 528 39.05 -0.50 1.51
C ASN A 528 39.24 0.67 0.53
N GLY A 529 38.38 1.68 0.64
CA GLY A 529 38.44 2.86 -0.20
C GLY A 529 37.43 3.90 0.26
N SER A 530 37.94 4.95 0.90
CA SER A 530 37.21 6.20 1.12
C SER A 530 36.62 6.68 -0.20
N MET A 531 35.31 6.55 -0.36
CA MET A 531 34.55 7.14 -1.46
C MET A 531 33.46 8.00 -0.86
N ASN A 532 33.81 9.28 -0.66
CA ASN A 532 32.88 10.39 -0.55
C ASN A 532 32.09 10.54 -1.86
N GLY A 533 31.15 9.63 -2.08
CA GLY A 533 30.21 9.67 -3.20
C GLY A 533 28.80 9.47 -2.68
N GLN A 534 28.02 10.55 -2.59
CA GLN A 534 26.57 10.49 -2.51
C GLN A 534 26.04 9.71 -3.71
N VAL A 535 25.86 8.39 -3.57
CA VAL A 535 25.03 7.64 -4.52
C VAL A 535 23.59 8.09 -4.31
N ALA A 536 23.07 8.85 -5.28
CA ALA A 536 21.76 9.45 -5.29
C ALA A 536 20.62 8.43 -5.08
N SER A 537 19.51 8.94 -4.52
CA SER A 537 18.18 8.36 -4.30
C SER A 537 17.85 7.02 -4.98
N GLU A 538 17.14 6.14 -4.25
CA GLU A 538 16.50 4.91 -4.76
C GLU A 538 15.43 5.18 -5.86
N ASP A 539 15.14 6.46 -6.16
CA ASP A 539 14.16 6.92 -7.16
C ASP A 539 14.81 7.63 -8.36
N LEU A 540 15.71 6.96 -9.09
CA LEU A 540 16.11 7.46 -10.40
C LEU A 540 14.94 7.32 -11.37
N GLN A 541 14.36 8.44 -11.78
CA GLN A 541 13.32 8.51 -12.81
C GLN A 541 13.73 7.73 -14.05
N ILE A 542 12.79 6.96 -14.62
CA ILE A 542 13.07 6.18 -15.83
C ILE A 542 13.22 7.13 -17.01
N ARG A 543 14.43 7.21 -17.55
CA ARG A 543 14.75 7.92 -18.79
C ARG A 543 14.82 6.93 -19.94
N SER A 544 14.28 7.32 -21.10
CA SER A 544 14.31 6.48 -22.29
C SER A 544 14.51 7.32 -23.55
N ARG A 545 15.17 6.72 -24.54
CA ARG A 545 15.35 7.32 -25.87
C ARG A 545 14.92 6.31 -26.92
N GLN A 546 14.21 6.78 -27.92
CA GLN A 546 13.73 5.99 -29.04
C GLN A 546 14.13 6.69 -30.33
N GLU A 547 14.78 5.95 -31.22
CA GLU A 547 15.21 6.47 -32.53
C GLU A 547 14.41 5.74 -33.61
N LEU A 548 13.71 6.52 -34.42
CA LEU A 548 12.79 6.03 -35.44
C LEU A 548 13.05 6.78 -36.73
N VAL A 549 13.01 6.05 -37.85
CA VAL A 549 13.09 6.64 -39.19
C VAL A 549 11.68 6.66 -39.77
N PHE A 550 11.15 7.85 -40.01
CA PHE A 550 9.84 8.03 -40.62
C PHE A 550 9.97 8.15 -42.14
N ASN A 551 9.03 7.55 -42.87
CA ASN A 551 8.92 7.68 -44.33
C ASN A 551 7.51 8.15 -44.70
N ASP A 552 7.41 8.95 -45.75
CA ASP A 552 6.15 9.50 -46.31
C ASP A 552 5.80 8.88 -47.68
N GLU A 553 6.58 7.92 -48.18
CA GLU A 553 6.43 7.29 -49.51
C GLU A 553 5.06 6.64 -49.73
N TYR A 554 4.54 5.90 -48.73
CA TYR A 554 3.20 5.29 -48.77
C TYR A 554 2.42 5.62 -47.50
N LYS A 555 1.39 6.46 -47.57
CA LYS A 555 0.59 6.78 -46.37
C LYS A 555 -0.48 5.70 -46.11
N PRO A 556 -0.60 5.14 -44.88
CA PRO A 556 0.05 5.55 -43.63
C PRO A 556 1.31 4.75 -43.21
N VAL A 557 1.88 3.93 -44.09
CA VAL A 557 3.07 3.10 -43.82
C VAL A 557 4.27 3.98 -43.43
N GLY A 558 5.04 3.55 -42.42
CA GLY A 558 6.20 4.29 -41.94
C GLY A 558 5.89 5.43 -40.97
N LYS A 559 4.62 5.61 -40.58
CA LYS A 559 4.19 6.59 -39.57
C LYS A 559 3.84 5.92 -38.23
N PRO A 560 4.02 6.63 -37.10
CA PRO A 560 3.63 6.14 -35.79
C PRO A 560 2.12 6.29 -35.59
N ILE A 561 1.34 5.46 -36.28
CA ILE A 561 -0.11 5.49 -36.19
C ILE A 561 -0.57 4.94 -34.84
N THR A 562 -1.42 5.70 -34.15
CA THR A 562 -2.06 5.25 -32.92
C THR A 562 -2.92 4.01 -33.18
N LYS A 563 -2.81 3.02 -32.30
CA LYS A 563 -3.59 1.79 -32.40
C LYS A 563 -5.09 2.14 -32.37
N SER A 564 -5.87 1.63 -33.33
CA SER A 564 -7.32 1.77 -33.31
C SER A 564 -7.92 1.17 -32.03
N GLY A 565 -8.76 1.95 -31.34
CA GLY A 565 -9.34 1.57 -30.05
C GLY A 565 -8.33 1.60 -28.90
N ALA A 566 -7.38 2.53 -28.92
CA ALA A 566 -6.45 2.72 -27.80
C ALA A 566 -7.06 3.53 -26.66
N GLU A 567 -8.03 4.42 -26.94
CA GLU A 567 -8.71 5.27 -25.96
C GLU A 567 -9.76 4.53 -25.08
N LEU A 568 -9.97 3.22 -25.31
CA LEU A 568 -11.03 2.39 -24.70
C LEU A 568 -11.18 2.54 -23.18
#